data_AF-A0A4R7HUR6-F1
#
_entry.id   AF-A0A4R7HUR6-F1
#
_cell.length_a   1.000
_cell.length_b   1.000
_cell.length_c   1.000
_cell.angle_alpha   90.00
_cell.angle_beta   90.00
_cell.angle_gamma   90.00
#
_symmetry.space_group_name_H-M   'P 1'
#
loop_
_entity.id
_entity.type
_entity.pdbx_description
1 polymer ?
#
loop_
_entity_poly.entity_id
_entity_poly.type
_entity_poly.pdbx_seq_one_letter_code
_entity_poly.pdbx_strand_id
1 'polypeptide(L)'
;MTSAYVYETNGQHLARYLLEHHLEGRGEHWNQLRRALLASNRSEEWAEAMQEMVSLQLARRLISAGTVLLGRHGPVAAEAEIKQAIIDTMLIHWDSAGDVFERLMPAVRSATEPLRDSVRRTVEAYSRREAPNCYLCGVEVDFGGADHLQFTIDHVWPRAYGGNSDFENLLAACKGCNEAKGSAASWAMYPVQALVVGHDLDDLSALPKVMRFAVQARAAKQVARSRDLSLRDAYLAIGRPGQPLVLSASTAVDVFNLEFTAAKE
;
A
#
# COMPACT_ATOMS: atom_id res chain seq x y z
N MET A 1 -11.41 -15.56 -9.62
CA MET A 1 -11.56 -15.39 -8.16
C MET A 1 -10.53 -16.24 -7.44
N THR A 2 -9.42 -15.63 -7.09
CA THR A 2 -8.60 -15.99 -5.92
C THR A 2 -8.10 -14.65 -5.39
N SER A 3 -8.14 -14.47 -4.06
CA SER A 3 -7.47 -13.35 -3.42
C SER A 3 -5.99 -13.33 -3.86
N ALA A 4 -5.36 -12.15 -3.96
CA ALA A 4 -3.93 -12.09 -4.25
C ALA A 4 -3.07 -12.59 -3.06
N TYR A 5 -3.69 -12.74 -1.88
CA TYR A 5 -3.08 -13.06 -0.59
C TYR A 5 -4.03 -13.85 0.33
N VAL A 6 -3.52 -14.47 1.39
CA VAL A 6 -4.35 -15.08 2.45
C VAL A 6 -5.27 -14.07 3.15
N TYR A 7 -4.90 -12.78 3.15
CA TYR A 7 -5.68 -11.69 3.73
C TYR A 7 -5.63 -10.43 2.84
N GLU A 8 -6.79 -9.84 2.56
CA GLU A 8 -6.94 -8.56 1.89
C GLU A 8 -7.85 -7.65 2.73
N THR A 9 -7.41 -6.40 2.95
CA THR A 9 -8.30 -5.36 3.49
C THR A 9 -9.44 -5.06 2.52
N ASN A 10 -10.50 -4.42 3.01
CA ASN A 10 -11.61 -3.97 2.15
C ASN A 10 -11.12 -3.03 1.03
N GLY A 11 -10.14 -2.19 1.35
CA GLY A 11 -9.45 -1.32 0.41
C GLY A 11 -8.68 -2.05 -0.69
N GLN A 12 -7.90 -3.08 -0.32
CA GLN A 12 -7.21 -3.93 -1.29
C GLN A 12 -8.19 -4.64 -2.22
N HIS A 13 -9.27 -5.18 -1.65
CA HIS A 13 -10.30 -5.86 -2.42
C HIS A 13 -10.96 -4.91 -3.43
N LEU A 14 -11.33 -3.69 -3.02
CA LEU A 14 -11.88 -2.67 -3.91
C LEU A 14 -10.90 -2.32 -5.05
N ALA A 15 -9.64 -2.01 -4.72
CA ALA A 15 -8.64 -1.63 -5.72
C ALA A 15 -8.39 -2.74 -6.74
N ARG A 16 -8.29 -4.00 -6.27
CA ARG A 16 -8.15 -5.18 -7.15
C ARG A 16 -9.37 -5.36 -8.03
N TYR A 17 -10.59 -5.25 -7.47
CA TYR A 17 -11.82 -5.36 -8.24
C TYR A 17 -11.89 -4.32 -9.37
N LEU A 18 -11.60 -3.06 -9.05
CA LEU A 18 -11.57 -1.96 -10.03
C LEU A 18 -10.53 -2.23 -11.12
N LEU A 19 -9.33 -2.71 -10.75
CA LEU A 19 -8.30 -3.08 -11.71
C LEU A 19 -8.77 -4.18 -12.66
N GLU A 20 -9.33 -5.26 -12.12
CA GLU A 20 -9.74 -6.45 -12.88
C GLU A 20 -10.97 -6.22 -13.76
N HIS A 21 -11.95 -5.44 -13.31
CA HIS A 21 -13.27 -5.35 -13.95
C HIS A 21 -13.50 -4.02 -14.69
N HIS A 22 -12.75 -2.97 -14.36
CA HIS A 22 -12.98 -1.63 -14.91
C HIS A 22 -11.74 -0.98 -15.51
N LEU A 23 -10.55 -1.53 -15.28
CA LEU A 23 -9.29 -1.02 -15.82
C LEU A 23 -8.55 -2.13 -16.58
N GLU A 24 -9.27 -3.02 -17.24
CA GLU A 24 -8.76 -4.10 -18.11
C GLU A 24 -7.79 -5.11 -17.48
N GLY A 25 -7.38 -5.01 -16.22
CA GLY A 25 -6.51 -5.98 -15.56
C GLY A 25 -5.24 -6.33 -16.37
N ARG A 26 -5.19 -7.53 -16.95
CA ARG A 26 -4.11 -7.99 -17.86
C ARG A 26 -4.50 -7.94 -19.35
N GLY A 27 -5.42 -7.05 -19.70
CA GLY A 27 -5.99 -6.85 -21.01
C GLY A 27 -5.01 -6.33 -22.06
N GLU A 28 -5.50 -6.20 -23.28
CA GLU A 28 -4.66 -5.94 -24.45
C GLU A 28 -3.93 -4.60 -24.37
N HIS A 29 -4.59 -3.53 -23.89
CA HIS A 29 -3.98 -2.20 -23.84
C HIS A 29 -2.79 -2.14 -22.87
N TRP A 30 -2.86 -2.87 -21.75
CA TRP A 30 -1.69 -2.99 -20.85
C TRP A 30 -0.55 -3.76 -21.50
N ASN A 31 -0.83 -4.78 -22.31
CA ASN A 31 0.19 -5.50 -23.06
C ASN A 31 0.79 -4.64 -24.17
N GLN A 32 -0.02 -3.79 -24.83
CA GLN A 32 0.47 -2.80 -25.77
C GLN A 32 1.38 -1.77 -25.08
N LEU A 33 1.01 -1.29 -23.88
CA LEU A 33 1.85 -0.39 -23.09
C LEU A 33 3.19 -1.05 -22.70
N ARG A 34 3.18 -2.29 -22.19
CA ARG A 34 4.41 -3.05 -21.90
C ARG A 34 5.32 -3.11 -23.13
N ARG A 35 4.75 -3.46 -24.29
CA ARG A 35 5.50 -3.50 -25.56
C ARG A 35 6.07 -2.14 -25.94
N ALA A 36 5.30 -1.07 -25.80
CA ALA A 36 5.75 0.29 -26.09
C ALA A 36 6.90 0.73 -25.15
N LEU A 37 6.99 0.16 -23.95
CA LEU A 37 8.00 0.49 -22.95
C LEU A 37 9.22 -0.45 -22.96
N LEU A 38 9.33 -1.42 -23.88
CA LEU A 38 10.44 -2.39 -23.90
C LEU A 38 11.82 -1.73 -23.89
N ALA A 39 11.99 -0.64 -24.62
CA ALA A 39 13.26 0.09 -24.71
C ALA A 39 13.71 0.71 -23.36
N SER A 40 12.82 0.81 -22.37
CA SER A 40 13.17 1.27 -21.02
C SER A 40 13.90 0.20 -20.18
N ASN A 41 13.90 -1.06 -20.61
CA ASN A 41 14.34 -2.21 -19.79
C ASN A 41 13.65 -2.30 -18.41
N ARG A 42 12.45 -1.71 -18.30
CA ARG A 42 11.59 -1.63 -17.10
C ARG A 42 10.10 -1.73 -17.47
N SER A 43 9.79 -2.37 -18.60
CA SER A 43 8.43 -2.33 -19.17
C SER A 43 7.38 -2.96 -18.27
N GLU A 44 7.72 -4.05 -17.57
CA GLU A 44 6.81 -4.72 -16.66
C GLU A 44 6.58 -3.87 -15.40
N GLU A 45 7.64 -3.32 -14.84
CA GLU A 45 7.59 -2.50 -13.63
C GLU A 45 6.83 -1.20 -13.87
N TRP A 46 7.03 -0.54 -15.01
CA TRP A 46 6.27 0.65 -15.37
C TRP A 46 4.80 0.36 -15.62
N ALA A 47 4.48 -0.76 -16.28
CA ALA A 47 3.10 -1.16 -16.47
C ALA A 47 2.42 -1.48 -15.12
N GLU A 48 3.09 -2.20 -14.21
CA GLU A 48 2.57 -2.47 -12.87
C GLU A 48 2.40 -1.17 -12.07
N ALA A 49 3.37 -0.26 -12.09
CA ALA A 49 3.28 1.03 -11.42
C ALA A 49 2.04 1.81 -11.89
N MET A 50 1.80 1.88 -13.20
CA MET A 50 0.65 2.58 -13.76
C MET A 50 -0.68 1.92 -13.39
N GLN A 51 -0.75 0.59 -13.43
CA GLN A 51 -1.92 -0.16 -12.99
C GLN A 51 -2.26 0.12 -11.51
N GLU A 52 -1.25 0.14 -10.64
CA GLU A 52 -1.43 0.45 -9.23
C GLU A 52 -1.81 1.90 -9.00
N MET A 53 -1.12 2.85 -9.61
CA MET A 53 -1.43 4.28 -9.48
C MET A 53 -2.87 4.59 -9.89
N VAL A 54 -3.32 4.08 -11.05
CA VAL A 54 -4.67 4.37 -11.57
C VAL A 54 -5.74 3.70 -10.72
N SER A 55 -5.56 2.42 -10.35
CA SER A 55 -6.53 1.70 -9.52
C SER A 55 -6.65 2.29 -8.11
N LEU A 56 -5.53 2.63 -7.48
CA LEU A 56 -5.50 3.26 -6.15
C LEU A 56 -6.07 4.68 -6.17
N GLN A 57 -5.74 5.47 -7.20
CA GLN A 57 -6.29 6.82 -7.34
C GLN A 57 -7.81 6.79 -7.51
N LEU A 58 -8.32 5.85 -8.32
CA LEU A 58 -9.75 5.66 -8.49
C LEU A 58 -10.42 5.21 -7.18
N ALA A 59 -9.87 4.19 -6.52
CA ALA A 59 -10.36 3.73 -5.23
C ALA A 59 -10.41 4.87 -4.20
N ARG A 60 -9.36 5.71 -4.13
CA ARG A 60 -9.29 6.84 -3.21
C ARG A 60 -10.37 7.88 -3.47
N ARG A 61 -10.66 8.20 -4.73
CA ARG A 61 -11.73 9.14 -5.11
C ARG A 61 -13.10 8.63 -4.68
N LEU A 62 -13.38 7.35 -4.95
CA LEU A 62 -14.64 6.70 -4.57
C LEU A 62 -14.79 6.63 -3.04
N ILE A 63 -13.75 6.21 -2.32
CA ILE A 63 -13.76 6.19 -0.85
C ILE A 63 -13.97 7.60 -0.29
N SER A 64 -13.32 8.61 -0.87
CA SER A 64 -13.51 10.00 -0.43
C SER A 64 -14.94 10.46 -0.59
N ALA A 65 -15.54 10.21 -1.76
CA ALA A 65 -16.92 10.58 -2.05
C ALA A 65 -17.87 9.84 -1.10
N GLY A 66 -17.70 8.52 -0.94
CA GLY A 66 -18.49 7.70 -0.03
C GLY A 66 -18.41 8.16 1.42
N THR A 67 -17.22 8.49 1.93
CA THR A 67 -17.04 9.02 3.30
C THR A 67 -17.78 10.34 3.50
N VAL A 68 -17.72 11.25 2.54
CA VAL A 68 -18.41 12.55 2.62
C VAL A 68 -19.93 12.36 2.61
N LEU A 69 -20.45 11.55 1.68
CA LEU A 69 -21.88 11.31 1.52
C LEU A 69 -22.47 10.57 2.73
N LEU A 70 -21.77 9.55 3.22
CA LEU A 70 -22.18 8.81 4.42
C LEU A 70 -22.24 9.71 5.65
N GLY A 71 -21.29 10.63 5.82
CA GLY A 71 -21.28 11.60 6.91
C GLY A 71 -22.40 12.64 6.85
N ARG A 72 -22.92 12.95 5.65
CA ARG A 72 -24.00 13.93 5.45
C ARG A 72 -25.40 13.33 5.66
N HIS A 73 -25.64 12.14 5.12
CA HIS A 73 -26.99 11.61 4.97
C HIS A 73 -27.24 10.32 5.81
N GLY A 74 -26.20 9.74 6.40
CA GLY A 74 -26.29 8.43 7.06
C GLY A 74 -26.46 7.27 6.06
N PRO A 75 -26.38 6.01 6.52
CA PRO A 75 -26.18 4.85 5.65
C PRO A 75 -27.35 4.54 4.69
N VAL A 76 -28.60 4.81 5.08
CA VAL A 76 -29.78 4.47 4.27
C VAL A 76 -30.05 5.53 3.20
N ALA A 77 -29.88 6.81 3.52
CA ALA A 77 -30.14 7.89 2.57
C ALA A 77 -28.97 8.14 1.61
N ALA A 78 -27.75 7.74 1.97
CA ALA A 78 -26.56 7.95 1.12
C ALA A 78 -26.44 6.97 -0.05
N GLU A 79 -27.13 5.83 -0.06
CA GLU A 79 -26.90 4.78 -1.07
C GLU A 79 -27.09 5.28 -2.52
N ALA A 80 -28.23 5.93 -2.80
CA ALA A 80 -28.52 6.44 -4.14
C ALA A 80 -27.49 7.49 -4.59
N GLU A 81 -27.09 8.39 -3.69
CA GLU A 81 -26.09 9.43 -3.96
C GLU A 81 -24.69 8.83 -4.18
N ILE A 82 -24.32 7.79 -3.42
CA ILE A 82 -23.04 7.09 -3.59
C ILE A 82 -23.00 6.37 -4.94
N LYS A 83 -24.09 5.70 -5.34
CA LYS A 83 -24.18 5.06 -6.67
C LYS A 83 -24.10 6.10 -7.79
N GLN A 84 -24.72 7.27 -7.62
CA GLN A 84 -24.58 8.37 -8.57
C GLN A 84 -23.13 8.87 -8.64
N ALA A 85 -22.46 9.07 -7.50
CA ALA A 85 -21.06 9.47 -7.45
C ALA A 85 -20.12 8.44 -8.10
N ILE A 86 -20.44 7.14 -8.02
CA ILE A 86 -19.74 6.08 -8.74
C ILE A 86 -19.86 6.30 -10.26
N ILE A 87 -21.07 6.49 -10.80
CA ILE A 87 -21.27 6.75 -12.24
C ILE A 87 -20.46 7.96 -12.67
N ASP A 88 -20.60 9.08 -11.95
CA ASP A 88 -19.96 10.35 -12.28
C ASP A 88 -18.43 10.24 -12.24
N THR A 89 -17.90 9.34 -11.41
CA THR A 89 -16.45 9.12 -11.27
C THR A 89 -15.88 8.18 -12.34
N MET A 90 -16.60 7.10 -12.69
CA MET A 90 -16.09 5.97 -13.47
C MET A 90 -16.58 5.92 -14.93
N LEU A 91 -17.57 6.73 -15.33
CA LEU A 91 -18.20 6.67 -16.66
C LEU A 91 -18.70 5.25 -17.01
N ILE A 92 -19.37 4.59 -16.07
CA ILE A 92 -19.91 3.23 -16.21
C ILE A 92 -21.44 3.20 -16.25
N HIS A 93 -22.00 2.09 -16.71
CA HIS A 93 -23.44 1.83 -16.64
C HIS A 93 -23.91 1.63 -15.19
N TRP A 94 -25.18 1.97 -14.89
CA TRP A 94 -25.77 1.84 -13.55
C TRP A 94 -25.71 0.42 -13.00
N ASP A 95 -25.91 -0.59 -13.85
CA ASP A 95 -25.85 -2.00 -13.44
C ASP A 95 -24.47 -2.37 -12.87
N SER A 96 -23.40 -1.77 -13.40
CA SER A 96 -22.04 -1.93 -12.88
C SER A 96 -21.79 -1.12 -11.60
N ALA A 97 -22.53 -0.02 -11.39
CA ALA A 97 -22.38 0.80 -10.20
C ALA A 97 -22.83 0.06 -8.93
N GLY A 98 -23.82 -0.85 -9.03
CA GLY A 98 -24.23 -1.71 -7.92
C GLY A 98 -23.10 -2.61 -7.42
N ASP A 99 -22.40 -3.27 -8.34
CA ASP A 99 -21.26 -4.12 -8.01
C ASP A 99 -20.10 -3.35 -7.37
N VAL A 100 -19.80 -2.15 -7.88
CA VAL A 100 -18.79 -1.26 -7.30
C VAL A 100 -19.23 -0.83 -5.90
N PHE A 101 -20.51 -0.48 -5.70
CA PHE A 101 -21.06 -0.06 -4.41
C PHE A 101 -20.88 -1.12 -3.32
N GLU A 102 -21.20 -2.38 -3.61
CA GLU A 102 -21.07 -3.49 -2.65
C GLU A 102 -19.62 -3.67 -2.15
N ARG A 103 -18.63 -3.32 -2.98
CA ARG A 103 -17.21 -3.43 -2.64
C ARG A 103 -16.67 -2.12 -2.03
N LEU A 104 -17.24 -0.99 -2.44
CA LEU A 104 -16.89 0.33 -1.93
C LEU A 104 -17.33 0.51 -0.48
N MET A 105 -18.55 0.10 -0.12
CA MET A 105 -19.11 0.38 1.20
C MET A 105 -18.30 -0.21 2.36
N PRO A 106 -17.81 -1.46 2.32
CA PRO A 106 -16.88 -1.98 3.32
C PRO A 106 -15.60 -1.13 3.42
N ALA A 107 -15.04 -0.69 2.29
CA ALA A 107 -13.82 0.14 2.27
C ALA A 107 -14.07 1.54 2.88
N VAL A 108 -15.21 2.16 2.58
CA VAL A 108 -15.64 3.43 3.19
C VAL A 108 -15.79 3.28 4.70
N ARG A 109 -16.41 2.19 5.18
CA ARG A 109 -16.53 1.90 6.61
C ARG A 109 -15.16 1.76 7.26
N SER A 110 -14.27 0.92 6.71
CA SER A 110 -12.89 0.76 7.20
C SER A 110 -12.12 2.09 7.23
N ALA A 111 -12.32 2.95 6.23
CA ALA A 111 -11.67 4.27 6.20
C ALA A 111 -12.12 5.17 7.36
N THR A 112 -13.36 5.03 7.83
CA THR A 112 -13.93 5.86 8.91
C THR A 112 -13.84 5.23 10.30
N GLU A 113 -13.77 3.91 10.41
CA GLU A 113 -13.79 3.22 11.70
C GLU A 113 -12.54 3.56 12.55
N PRO A 114 -12.71 3.97 13.82
CA PRO A 114 -11.57 4.19 14.72
C PRO A 114 -10.91 2.87 15.11
N LEU A 115 -9.60 2.91 15.36
CA LEU A 115 -8.88 1.77 15.94
C LEU A 115 -9.39 1.52 17.37
N ARG A 116 -9.99 0.35 17.59
CA ARG A 116 -10.50 -0.07 18.89
C ARG A 116 -9.37 -0.25 19.90
N ASP A 117 -9.60 0.14 21.16
CA ASP A 117 -8.57 0.04 22.21
C ASP A 117 -8.12 -1.40 22.49
N SER A 118 -9.01 -2.38 22.32
CA SER A 118 -8.63 -3.79 22.44
C SER A 118 -7.58 -4.19 21.41
N VAL A 119 -7.79 -3.81 20.15
CA VAL A 119 -6.84 -4.08 19.06
C VAL A 119 -5.53 -3.32 19.28
N ARG A 120 -5.61 -2.04 19.69
CA ARG A 120 -4.44 -1.25 20.07
C ARG A 120 -3.58 -1.96 21.11
N ARG A 121 -4.19 -2.44 22.20
CA ARG A 121 -3.48 -3.17 23.26
C ARG A 121 -2.86 -4.47 22.76
N THR A 122 -3.56 -5.20 21.87
CA THR A 122 -3.03 -6.43 21.27
C THR A 122 -1.79 -6.15 20.42
N VAL A 123 -1.85 -5.13 19.55
CA VAL A 123 -0.71 -4.75 18.69
C VAL A 123 0.47 -4.29 19.55
N GLU A 124 0.25 -3.43 20.55
CA GLU A 124 1.31 -2.97 21.44
C GLU A 124 1.96 -4.14 22.21
N ALA A 125 1.15 -5.05 22.76
CA ALA A 125 1.65 -6.21 23.50
C ALA A 125 2.45 -7.16 22.61
N TYR A 126 2.04 -7.35 21.36
CA TYR A 126 2.79 -8.11 20.36
C TYR A 126 4.11 -7.42 20.02
N SER A 127 4.09 -6.12 19.71
CA SER A 127 5.29 -5.36 19.35
C SER A 127 6.34 -5.37 20.46
N ARG A 128 5.94 -5.24 21.73
CA ARG A 128 6.89 -5.32 22.85
C ARG A 128 7.62 -6.66 22.97
N ARG A 129 6.98 -7.77 22.57
CA ARG A 129 7.50 -9.12 22.78
C ARG A 129 8.21 -9.67 21.55
N GLU A 130 7.59 -9.49 20.38
CA GLU A 130 7.95 -10.21 19.17
C GLU A 130 8.55 -9.31 18.08
N ALA A 131 8.16 -8.02 18.06
CA ALA A 131 8.54 -7.10 16.99
C ALA A 131 8.74 -5.65 17.50
N PRO A 132 9.78 -5.38 18.31
CA PRO A 132 9.97 -4.07 18.97
C PRO A 132 10.54 -3.00 18.03
N ASN A 133 10.96 -3.38 16.82
CA ASN A 133 11.52 -2.48 15.83
C ASN A 133 10.45 -1.89 14.92
N CYS A 134 10.59 -0.62 14.56
CA CYS A 134 9.80 0.01 13.51
C CYS A 134 9.97 -0.76 12.21
N TYR A 135 8.87 -1.24 11.65
CA TYR A 135 8.94 -2.06 10.45
C TYR A 135 9.46 -1.28 9.23
N LEU A 136 9.49 0.05 9.24
CA LEU A 136 9.94 0.91 8.13
C LEU A 136 11.43 1.29 8.18
N CYS A 137 12.00 1.44 9.38
CA CYS A 137 13.40 1.86 9.54
C CYS A 137 14.28 0.88 10.33
N GLY A 138 13.71 -0.15 10.94
CA GLY A 138 14.45 -1.14 11.74
C GLY A 138 14.91 -0.67 13.12
N VAL A 139 14.76 0.62 13.44
CA VAL A 139 15.11 1.16 14.77
C VAL A 139 14.05 0.76 15.79
N GLU A 140 14.47 0.41 17.01
CA GLU A 140 13.57 0.12 18.13
C GLU A 140 12.64 1.32 18.41
N VAL A 141 11.34 1.05 18.57
CA VAL A 141 10.37 2.10 18.89
C VAL A 141 10.40 2.45 20.38
N ASP A 142 10.25 3.72 20.70
CA ASP A 142 10.13 4.16 22.09
C ASP A 142 8.66 4.13 22.53
N PHE A 143 8.32 3.15 23.37
CA PHE A 143 6.96 3.00 23.89
C PHE A 143 6.60 3.99 25.02
N GLY A 144 7.55 4.71 25.59
CA GLY A 144 7.34 5.74 26.61
C GLY A 144 7.59 7.16 26.11
N GLY A 145 8.15 7.30 24.91
CA GLY A 145 8.63 8.55 24.35
C GLY A 145 7.57 9.47 23.75
N ALA A 146 8.02 10.68 23.42
CA ALA A 146 7.23 11.71 22.74
C ALA A 146 7.93 12.30 21.50
N ASP A 147 9.08 11.75 21.11
CA ASP A 147 9.90 12.25 20.01
C ASP A 147 9.60 11.49 18.69
N HIS A 148 10.51 11.59 17.71
CA HIS A 148 10.37 10.91 16.43
C HIS A 148 10.42 9.37 16.50
N LEU A 149 10.96 8.78 17.58
CA LEU A 149 11.01 7.34 17.82
C LEU A 149 9.77 6.80 18.53
N GLN A 150 8.89 7.68 19.01
CA GLN A 150 7.64 7.32 19.70
C GLN A 150 6.89 6.20 18.97
N PHE A 151 6.48 5.17 19.72
CA PHE A 151 5.64 4.09 19.25
C PHE A 151 4.32 4.61 18.70
N THR A 152 4.02 4.23 17.47
CA THR A 152 2.73 4.39 16.84
C THR A 152 2.30 3.08 16.19
N ILE A 153 1.00 2.95 15.96
CA ILE A 153 0.43 1.84 15.20
C ILE A 153 0.16 2.37 13.80
N ASP A 154 0.80 1.76 12.80
CA ASP A 154 0.59 2.07 11.40
C ASP A 154 -0.32 1.02 10.75
N HIS A 155 -1.18 1.50 9.87
CA HIS A 155 -1.96 0.68 8.97
C HIS A 155 -1.13 0.40 7.72
N VAL A 156 -0.65 -0.83 7.58
CA VAL A 156 0.21 -1.25 6.46
C VAL A 156 -0.45 -0.88 5.13
N TRP A 157 -1.72 -1.26 4.96
CA TRP A 157 -2.61 -0.64 4.00
C TRP A 157 -3.38 0.51 4.68
N PRO A 158 -3.21 1.77 4.26
CA PRO A 158 -3.69 2.94 4.98
C PRO A 158 -5.22 3.05 4.99
N ARG A 159 -5.76 3.60 6.09
CA ARG A 159 -7.21 3.86 6.25
C ARG A 159 -7.80 4.71 5.13
N ALA A 160 -7.08 5.71 4.63
CA ALA A 160 -7.54 6.56 3.53
C ALA A 160 -7.83 5.78 2.23
N TYR A 161 -7.30 4.55 2.12
CA TYR A 161 -7.52 3.64 1.01
C TYR A 161 -8.35 2.42 1.42
N GLY A 162 -9.09 2.48 2.54
CA GLY A 162 -9.97 1.41 3.01
C GLY A 162 -9.29 0.31 3.81
N GLY A 163 -8.14 0.61 4.42
CA GLY A 163 -7.43 -0.32 5.31
C GLY A 163 -8.22 -0.64 6.57
N ASN A 164 -8.35 -1.93 6.88
CA ASN A 164 -9.05 -2.40 8.07
C ASN A 164 -8.24 -2.10 9.33
N SER A 165 -8.92 -1.90 10.46
CA SER A 165 -8.30 -1.70 11.78
C SER A 165 -8.25 -2.99 12.60
N ASP A 166 -7.81 -4.08 11.97
CA ASP A 166 -7.63 -5.41 12.54
C ASP A 166 -6.14 -5.76 12.67
N PHE A 167 -5.83 -6.86 13.35
CA PHE A 167 -4.43 -7.19 13.67
C PHE A 167 -3.59 -7.45 12.41
N GLU A 168 -4.20 -8.02 11.38
CA GLU A 168 -3.61 -8.43 10.10
C GLU A 168 -3.16 -7.25 9.22
N ASN A 169 -3.60 -6.03 9.52
CA ASN A 169 -3.21 -4.81 8.80
C ASN A 169 -2.40 -3.81 9.65
N LEU A 170 -1.98 -4.19 10.86
CA LEU A 170 -1.35 -3.27 11.82
C LEU A 170 0.07 -3.70 12.21
N LEU A 171 1.00 -2.74 12.18
CA LEU A 171 2.39 -2.90 12.63
C LEU A 171 2.86 -1.71 13.48
N ALA A 172 3.89 -1.95 14.30
CA ALA A 172 4.59 -0.89 15.01
C ALA A 172 5.44 -0.06 14.04
N ALA A 173 5.27 1.26 14.11
CA ALA A 173 6.17 2.20 13.45
C ALA A 173 6.53 3.33 14.41
N CYS A 174 7.74 3.87 14.28
CA CYS A 174 8.05 5.12 14.96
C CYS A 174 7.27 6.27 14.31
N LYS A 175 6.88 7.25 15.11
CA LYS A 175 6.11 8.42 14.68
C LYS A 175 6.67 9.07 13.42
N GLY A 176 7.99 9.32 13.39
CA GLY A 176 8.63 9.97 12.26
C GLY A 176 8.60 9.17 10.95
N CYS A 177 8.55 7.83 11.01
CA CYS A 177 8.40 7.00 9.81
C CYS A 177 6.94 6.84 9.41
N ASN A 178 6.03 6.69 10.38
CA ASN A 178 4.59 6.61 10.12
C ASN A 178 4.07 7.88 9.44
N GLU A 179 4.45 9.06 9.96
CA GLU A 179 4.13 10.36 9.36
C GLU A 179 4.73 10.50 7.95
N ALA A 180 5.98 10.06 7.75
CA ALA A 180 6.65 10.11 6.45
C ALA A 180 6.07 9.14 5.41
N LYS A 181 5.57 7.96 5.83
CA LYS A 181 4.83 7.04 4.96
C LYS A 181 3.49 7.64 4.55
N GLY A 182 2.83 8.35 5.47
CA GLY A 182 1.55 9.00 5.23
C GLY A 182 0.50 8.00 4.78
N SER A 183 -0.14 8.26 3.64
CA SER A 183 -1.19 7.39 3.07
C SER A 183 -0.70 6.57 1.87
N ALA A 184 0.58 6.28 1.74
CA ALA A 184 1.07 5.39 0.69
C ALA A 184 0.57 3.95 0.93
N ALA A 185 -0.30 3.47 0.05
CA ALA A 185 -0.85 2.10 0.05
C ALA A 185 0.01 1.12 -0.75
N SER A 186 0.87 1.64 -1.63
CA SER A 186 1.75 0.85 -2.49
C SER A 186 3.07 1.58 -2.73
N TRP A 187 4.10 0.82 -3.09
CA TRP A 187 5.37 1.33 -3.59
C TRP A 187 5.19 2.31 -4.77
N ALA A 188 4.18 2.07 -5.62
CA ALA A 188 3.91 2.89 -6.80
C ALA A 188 3.39 4.30 -6.47
N MET A 189 3.06 4.58 -5.21
CA MET A 189 2.62 5.91 -4.76
C MET A 189 3.77 6.83 -4.33
N TYR A 190 4.98 6.30 -4.20
CA TYR A 190 6.18 7.11 -4.02
C TYR A 190 6.65 7.66 -5.37
N PRO A 191 7.45 8.74 -5.41
CA PRO A 191 7.94 9.31 -6.66
C PRO A 191 9.08 8.49 -7.26
N VAL A 192 8.84 7.20 -7.52
CA VAL A 192 9.83 6.20 -7.95
C VAL A 192 10.55 6.57 -9.24
N GLN A 193 9.89 7.35 -10.11
CA GLN A 193 10.46 7.92 -11.34
C GLN A 193 11.55 8.96 -11.09
N ALA A 194 11.60 9.56 -9.91
CA ALA A 194 12.57 10.58 -9.55
C ALA A 194 13.89 9.99 -9.04
N LEU A 195 13.91 8.70 -8.65
CA LEU A 195 15.13 8.05 -8.20
C LEU A 195 15.89 7.46 -9.39
N VAL A 196 16.90 8.19 -9.83
CA VAL A 196 17.94 7.69 -10.75
C VAL A 196 19.28 8.18 -10.22
N VAL A 197 20.10 7.26 -9.73
CA VAL A 197 21.41 7.56 -9.14
C VAL A 197 22.47 6.74 -9.84
N GLY A 198 23.34 7.41 -10.60
CA GLY A 198 24.61 6.88 -11.12
C GLY A 198 24.55 5.46 -11.68
N HIS A 199 25.71 4.82 -11.78
CA HIS A 199 25.86 3.36 -11.88
C HIS A 199 26.57 2.81 -10.63
N ASP A 200 26.95 3.72 -9.73
CA ASP A 200 27.67 3.45 -8.50
C ASP A 200 26.97 4.18 -7.35
N LEU A 201 26.79 3.48 -6.25
CA LEU A 201 26.16 3.96 -5.03
C LEU A 201 26.99 3.41 -3.87
N ASP A 202 28.05 4.15 -3.54
CA ASP A 202 28.98 3.79 -2.46
C ASP A 202 28.28 3.62 -1.11
N ASP A 203 27.20 4.38 -0.89
CA ASP A 203 26.41 4.34 0.34
C ASP A 203 24.90 4.39 0.06
N LEU A 204 24.27 3.20 0.07
CA LEU A 204 22.83 3.02 -0.12
C LEU A 204 22.00 3.61 1.03
N SER A 205 22.62 3.98 2.16
CA SER A 205 21.94 4.69 3.25
C SER A 205 21.63 6.15 2.92
N ALA A 206 22.29 6.72 1.90
CA ALA A 206 22.02 8.06 1.39
C ALA A 206 20.69 8.15 0.62
N LEU A 207 20.06 7.03 0.27
CA LEU A 207 18.76 7.02 -0.38
C LEU A 207 17.73 7.80 0.46
N PRO A 208 16.94 8.69 -0.15
CA PRO A 208 15.86 9.36 0.56
C PRO A 208 14.96 8.36 1.27
N LYS A 209 14.57 8.66 2.51
CA LYS A 209 13.80 7.76 3.38
C LYS A 209 12.57 7.17 2.65
N VAL A 210 11.84 7.98 1.90
CA VAL A 210 10.65 7.56 1.13
C VAL A 210 10.97 6.57 0.01
N MET A 211 12.18 6.61 -0.56
CA MET A 211 12.60 5.63 -1.56
C MET A 211 12.90 4.27 -0.93
N ARG A 212 13.45 4.26 0.29
CA ARG A 212 13.62 3.02 1.05
C ARG A 212 12.25 2.37 1.34
N PHE A 213 11.24 3.19 1.67
CA PHE A 213 9.87 2.69 1.84
C PHE A 213 9.30 2.10 0.54
N ALA A 214 9.56 2.74 -0.60
CA ALA A 214 9.12 2.22 -1.90
C ALA A 214 9.73 0.84 -2.20
N VAL A 215 11.05 0.71 -2.05
CA VAL A 215 11.77 -0.58 -2.26
C VAL A 215 11.24 -1.64 -1.30
N GLN A 216 11.05 -1.29 -0.03
CA GLN A 216 10.55 -2.22 0.98
C GLN A 216 9.10 -2.65 0.70
N ALA A 217 8.23 -1.73 0.32
CA ALA A 217 6.84 -2.03 -0.02
C ALA A 217 6.73 -2.93 -1.24
N ARG A 218 7.60 -2.74 -2.25
CA ARG A 218 7.70 -3.63 -3.42
C ARG A 218 8.13 -5.03 -3.00
N ALA A 219 9.17 -5.15 -2.16
CA ALA A 219 9.64 -6.44 -1.64
C ALA A 219 8.57 -7.16 -0.80
N ALA A 220 7.93 -6.46 0.14
CA ALA A 220 6.85 -7.01 0.96
C ALA A 220 5.68 -7.50 0.09
N LYS A 221 5.31 -6.76 -0.95
CA LYS A 221 4.26 -7.18 -1.90
C LYS A 221 4.63 -8.48 -2.63
N GLN A 222 5.88 -8.61 -3.09
CA GLN A 222 6.36 -9.82 -3.75
C GLN A 222 6.39 -11.03 -2.79
N VAL A 223 6.83 -10.82 -1.55
CA VAL A 223 6.82 -11.86 -0.50
C VAL A 223 5.39 -12.28 -0.16
N ALA A 224 4.49 -11.31 0.01
CA ALA A 224 3.08 -11.57 0.27
C ALA A 224 2.45 -12.45 -0.82
N ARG A 225 2.72 -12.15 -2.11
CA ARG A 225 2.21 -12.93 -3.25
C ARG A 225 2.83 -14.32 -3.32
N SER A 226 4.15 -14.42 -3.17
CA SER A 226 4.88 -15.68 -3.36
C SER A 226 4.65 -16.68 -2.23
N ARG A 227 4.36 -16.20 -1.02
CA ARG A 227 4.20 -17.03 0.19
C ARG A 227 2.77 -17.07 0.72
N ASP A 228 1.82 -16.47 0.00
CA ASP A 228 0.42 -16.34 0.41
C ASP A 228 0.29 -15.77 1.84
N LEU A 229 0.92 -14.62 2.09
CA LEU A 229 0.94 -13.93 3.38
C LEU A 229 0.12 -12.65 3.33
N SER A 230 -0.38 -12.21 4.50
CA SER A 230 -0.86 -10.83 4.65
C SER A 230 0.29 -9.84 4.36
N LEU A 231 -0.02 -8.60 3.98
CA LEU A 231 1.05 -7.60 3.79
C LEU A 231 1.84 -7.39 5.09
N ARG A 232 1.15 -7.36 6.24
CA ARG A 232 1.78 -7.33 7.57
C ARG A 232 2.80 -8.44 7.75
N ASP A 233 2.40 -9.69 7.52
CA ASP A 233 3.27 -10.83 7.76
C ASP A 233 4.39 -10.89 6.73
N ALA A 234 4.18 -10.37 5.53
CA ALA A 234 5.25 -10.20 4.55
C ALA A 234 6.28 -9.15 5.00
N TYR A 235 5.85 -8.02 5.60
CA TYR A 235 6.76 -7.05 6.21
C TYR A 235 7.55 -7.64 7.40
N LEU A 236 6.94 -8.56 8.16
CA LEU A 236 7.66 -9.29 9.21
C LEU A 236 8.63 -10.32 8.62
N ALA A 237 8.22 -11.02 7.56
CA ALA A 237 9.00 -12.07 6.91
C ALA A 237 10.22 -11.54 6.14
N ILE A 238 10.18 -10.31 5.63
CA ILE A 238 11.38 -9.64 5.09
C ILE A 238 12.37 -9.23 6.20
N GLY A 239 11.94 -9.26 7.46
CA GLY A 239 12.77 -8.95 8.62
C GLY A 239 13.02 -7.47 8.83
N ARG A 240 13.98 -7.18 9.73
CA ARG A 240 14.36 -5.81 10.06
C ARG A 240 14.87 -5.08 8.82
N PRO A 241 14.42 -3.82 8.62
CA PRO A 241 14.92 -3.06 7.52
C PRO A 241 16.45 -2.88 7.51
N GLY A 242 17.16 -3.56 6.59
CA GLY A 242 18.55 -3.31 6.25
C GLY A 242 18.73 -2.30 5.10
N GLN A 243 19.98 -2.15 4.66
CA GLN A 243 20.29 -1.37 3.45
C GLN A 243 19.78 -2.13 2.21
N PRO A 244 19.14 -1.46 1.23
CA PRO A 244 18.84 -2.07 -0.07
C PRO A 244 20.13 -2.51 -0.78
N LEU A 245 20.08 -3.58 -1.57
CA LEU A 245 21.17 -4.02 -2.46
C LEU A 245 20.91 -3.59 -3.90
N VAL A 246 21.98 -3.26 -4.63
CA VAL A 246 21.94 -3.06 -6.08
C VAL A 246 21.99 -4.42 -6.79
N LEU A 247 20.98 -4.73 -7.60
CA LEU A 247 20.84 -6.01 -8.28
C LEU A 247 21.77 -6.15 -9.49
N SER A 248 22.04 -5.03 -10.18
CA SER A 248 22.84 -4.98 -11.37
C SER A 248 23.71 -3.73 -11.39
N ALA A 249 25.03 -3.93 -11.30
CA ALA A 249 26.03 -2.87 -11.43
C ALA A 249 26.17 -2.34 -12.88
N SER A 250 25.56 -3.00 -13.86
CA SER A 250 25.63 -2.59 -15.28
C SER A 250 24.49 -1.66 -15.69
N THR A 251 23.56 -1.35 -14.80
CA THR A 251 22.46 -0.41 -15.05
C THR A 251 22.40 0.66 -13.98
N ALA A 252 21.80 1.81 -14.31
CA ALA A 252 21.66 2.87 -13.33
C ALA A 252 20.85 2.41 -12.11
N VAL A 253 21.14 2.96 -10.94
CA VAL A 253 20.36 2.61 -9.76
C VAL A 253 19.06 3.39 -9.75
N ASP A 254 17.98 2.65 -9.86
CA ASP A 254 16.60 3.10 -9.74
C ASP A 254 15.87 2.21 -8.72
N VAL A 255 14.59 2.47 -8.45
CA VAL A 255 13.80 1.64 -7.50
C VAL A 255 13.72 0.18 -7.93
N PHE A 256 13.83 -0.12 -9.23
CA PHE A 256 13.66 -1.46 -9.81
C PHE A 256 14.94 -2.31 -9.74
N ASN A 257 16.10 -1.65 -9.78
CA ASN A 257 17.43 -2.21 -9.59
C ASN A 257 17.82 -2.34 -8.11
N LEU A 258 16.88 -2.08 -7.19
CA LEU A 258 17.08 -2.24 -5.76
C LEU A 258 16.25 -3.40 -5.22
N GLU A 259 16.85 -4.18 -4.32
CA GLU A 259 16.15 -5.19 -3.52
C GLU A 259 16.40 -4.98 -2.04
N PHE A 260 15.43 -5.37 -1.23
CA PHE A 260 15.53 -5.30 0.21
C PHE A 260 16.27 -6.52 0.78
N THR A 261 17.26 -6.29 1.64
CA THR A 261 17.82 -7.37 2.48
C THR A 261 17.47 -7.19 3.94
N ALA A 262 17.11 -8.30 4.60
CA ALA A 262 17.03 -8.35 6.05
C ALA A 262 18.37 -7.91 6.65
N ALA A 263 18.32 -7.04 7.67
CA ALA A 263 19.52 -6.74 8.43
C ALA A 263 20.12 -8.05 9.00
N LYS A 264 21.44 -8.21 8.90
CA LYS A 264 22.15 -9.30 9.61
C LYS A 264 22.02 -9.05 11.10
N GLU A 265 21.60 -10.09 11.85
CA GLU A 265 21.51 -10.08 13.32
C GLU A 265 22.86 -9.83 14.00
#